data_AF-A0A7S0TBG8-F1
#
_entry.id   AF-A0A7S0TBG8-F1
#
_cell.length_a   1.000
_cell.length_b   1.000
_cell.length_c   1.000
_cell.angle_alpha   90.00
_cell.angle_beta   90.00
_cell.angle_gamma   90.00
#
_symmetry.space_group_name_H-M   'P 1'
#
loop_
_entity.id
_entity.type
_entity.pdbx_description
1 polymer ?
#
loop_
_entity_poly.entity_id
_entity_poly.type
_entity_poly.pdbx_seq_one_letter_code
_entity_poly.pdbx_strand_id
1 'polypeptide(L)'
;DAVKADPAFSSKTWEPLTKAMSMLLTGGNSKALTEQAKLIMFSDALCKLEKLRKGRIMEARPRKGEDGETEIKPKHPFLYANESEVDPNLQRAIIQEFMEEDNSGASRAFVLSKAARDLLRLQILLIALRAYGWTLKLDIMEAQLNIDSKELQSYTRQLGCKSASGGKNPSVKLDLQGKPLAAFLPEIRARAKRAKAKE
;
A
#
# COMPACT_ATOMS: atom_id res chain seq x y z
N ASP A 1 4.58 2.69 27.93
CA ASP A 1 4.15 1.27 27.86
C ASP A 1 2.66 1.01 27.61
N ALA A 2 1.82 1.99 27.26
CA ALA A 2 0.37 1.77 27.04
C ALA A 2 -0.02 1.16 25.67
N VAL A 3 0.90 1.06 24.70
CA VAL A 3 0.62 0.56 23.34
C VAL A 3 0.66 -0.98 23.26
N LYS A 4 1.17 -1.66 24.29
CA LYS A 4 1.40 -3.12 24.27
C LYS A 4 0.18 -3.97 24.67
N ALA A 5 -0.94 -3.37 25.06
CA ALA A 5 -2.08 -4.09 25.62
C ALA A 5 -3.43 -3.72 24.98
N ASP A 6 -3.44 -3.20 23.75
CA ASP A 6 -4.70 -3.03 23.01
C ASP A 6 -5.06 -4.34 22.28
N PRO A 7 -6.22 -4.98 22.58
CA PRO A 7 -6.70 -6.16 21.87
C PRO A 7 -6.83 -5.96 20.34
N ALA A 8 -6.95 -4.71 19.87
CA ALA A 8 -6.96 -4.37 18.44
C ALA A 8 -5.62 -4.66 17.73
N PHE A 9 -4.53 -4.85 18.48
CA PHE A 9 -3.22 -5.28 17.96
C PHE A 9 -3.04 -6.80 17.92
N SER A 10 -4.06 -7.59 18.32
CA SER A 10 -4.00 -9.05 18.28
C SER A 10 -4.04 -9.60 16.84
N SER A 11 -2.84 -9.92 16.37
CA SER A 11 -2.39 -10.93 15.38
C SER A 11 -3.08 -11.16 14.01
N LYS A 12 -4.31 -10.74 13.68
CA LYS A 12 -4.93 -11.04 12.35
C LYS A 12 -5.33 -9.86 11.46
N THR A 13 -5.51 -8.65 11.98
CA THR A 13 -6.11 -7.52 11.25
C THR A 13 -5.13 -6.67 10.44
N TRP A 14 -3.86 -6.60 10.89
CA TRP A 14 -2.86 -5.69 10.35
C TRP A 14 -1.72 -6.42 9.64
N GLU A 15 -1.30 -5.84 8.53
CA GLU A 15 -0.19 -6.31 7.71
C GLU A 15 1.16 -6.22 8.47
N PRO A 16 2.10 -7.15 8.25
CA PRO A 16 3.41 -7.14 8.93
C PRO A 16 4.16 -5.81 8.83
N LEU A 17 4.20 -5.19 7.63
CA LEU A 17 4.80 -3.88 7.43
C LEU A 17 4.12 -2.79 8.26
N THR A 18 2.78 -2.82 8.37
CA THR A 18 2.01 -1.89 9.18
C THR A 18 2.41 -1.97 10.65
N LYS A 19 2.52 -3.20 11.18
CA LYS A 19 2.99 -3.43 12.56
C LYS A 19 4.42 -2.95 12.77
N ALA A 20 5.31 -3.15 11.79
CA ALA A 20 6.69 -2.69 11.87
C ALA A 20 6.79 -1.15 11.87
N MET A 21 5.98 -0.47 11.03
CA MET A 21 5.94 1.00 10.98
C MET A 21 5.25 1.61 12.21
N SER A 22 4.22 0.96 12.77
CA SER A 22 3.52 1.50 13.94
C SER A 22 4.40 1.56 15.19
N MET A 23 5.44 0.71 15.28
CA MET A 23 6.44 0.78 16.36
C MET A 23 7.25 2.09 16.33
N LEU A 24 7.25 2.83 15.21
CA LEU A 24 7.92 4.12 15.06
C LEU A 24 7.05 5.30 15.55
N LEU A 25 5.77 5.06 15.88
CA LEU A 25 4.85 6.07 16.38
C LEU A 25 5.14 6.35 17.88
N THR A 26 6.34 6.84 18.17
CA THR A 26 6.83 7.08 19.53
C THR A 26 7.34 8.50 19.68
N GLY A 27 6.80 9.24 20.65
CA GLY A 27 7.25 10.60 20.97
C GLY A 27 6.90 11.64 19.90
N GLY A 28 6.62 12.87 20.34
CA GLY A 28 6.27 13.98 19.44
C GLY A 28 4.89 14.57 19.69
N ASN A 29 4.55 15.63 18.95
CA ASN A 29 3.25 16.29 19.04
C ASN A 29 2.15 15.38 18.45
N SER A 30 1.04 15.25 19.19
CA SER A 30 -0.16 14.47 18.82
C SER A 30 -0.56 14.63 17.35
N LYS A 31 -0.58 15.87 16.81
CA LYS A 31 -0.97 16.11 15.41
C LYS A 31 -0.06 15.41 14.40
N ALA A 32 1.26 15.46 14.61
CA ALA A 32 2.22 14.83 13.71
C ALA A 32 2.12 13.31 13.76
N LEU A 33 1.93 12.76 14.96
CA LEU A 33 1.72 11.33 15.17
C LEU A 33 0.43 10.83 14.52
N THR A 34 -0.66 11.59 14.60
CA THR A 34 -1.92 11.26 13.93
C THR A 34 -1.77 11.21 12.41
N GLU A 35 -1.08 12.18 11.81
CA GLU A 35 -0.84 12.17 10.35
C GLU A 35 0.03 10.98 9.92
N GLN A 36 1.03 10.60 10.71
CA GLN A 36 1.84 9.42 10.45
C GLN A 36 1.04 8.12 10.61
N ALA A 37 0.16 8.05 11.62
CA ALA A 37 -0.73 6.90 11.81
C ALA A 37 -1.71 6.73 10.64
N LYS A 38 -2.30 7.82 10.13
CA LYS A 38 -3.16 7.79 8.94
C LYS A 38 -2.42 7.25 7.71
N LEU A 39 -1.17 7.67 7.50
CA LEU A 39 -0.34 7.16 6.40
C LEU A 39 -0.05 5.66 6.55
N ILE A 40 0.23 5.19 7.77
CA ILE A 40 0.46 3.77 8.05
C ILE A 40 -0.82 2.95 7.80
N MET A 41 -1.99 3.43 8.25
CA MET A 41 -3.28 2.79 7.95
C MET A 41 -3.58 2.75 6.44
N PHE A 42 -3.26 3.82 5.72
CA PHE A 42 -3.41 3.85 4.27
C PHE A 42 -2.51 2.80 3.59
N SER A 43 -1.24 2.70 4.01
CA SER A 43 -0.32 1.67 3.51
C SER A 43 -0.82 0.25 3.77
N ASP A 44 -1.50 0.00 4.90
CA ASP A 44 -2.08 -1.30 5.21
C ASP A 44 -3.15 -1.71 4.18
N ALA A 45 -4.04 -0.78 3.84
CA ALA A 45 -5.07 -1.00 2.81
C ALA A 45 -4.47 -1.29 1.43
N LEU A 46 -3.36 -0.61 1.07
CA LEU A 46 -2.62 -0.88 -0.17
C LEU A 46 -1.95 -2.26 -0.14
N CYS A 47 -1.34 -2.65 0.98
CA CYS A 47 -0.75 -3.99 1.16
C CYS A 47 -1.79 -5.11 1.02
N LYS A 48 -3.01 -4.91 1.57
CA LYS A 48 -4.14 -5.85 1.39
C LYS A 48 -4.54 -5.97 -0.09
N LEU A 49 -4.57 -4.85 -0.82
CA LEU A 49 -4.83 -4.87 -2.27
C LEU A 49 -3.74 -5.62 -3.04
N GLU A 50 -2.46 -5.40 -2.72
CA GLU A 50 -1.32 -6.06 -3.40
C GLU A 50 -1.40 -7.59 -3.32
N LYS A 51 -1.88 -8.12 -2.19
CA LYS A 51 -2.02 -9.56 -1.94
C LYS A 51 -3.15 -10.23 -2.74
N LEU A 52 -3.91 -9.48 -3.53
CA LEU A 52 -4.90 -10.05 -4.45
C LEU A 52 -4.23 -10.95 -5.49
N ARG A 53 -4.33 -12.28 -5.25
CA ARG A 53 -3.75 -13.32 -6.12
C ARG A 53 -4.21 -13.23 -7.57
N LYS A 54 -5.48 -12.90 -7.81
CA LYS A 54 -6.07 -12.81 -9.16
C LYS A 54 -6.07 -11.40 -9.74
N GLY A 55 -5.64 -10.39 -8.96
CA GLY A 55 -5.70 -8.98 -9.35
C GLY A 55 -7.09 -8.53 -9.81
N ARG A 56 -8.17 -9.20 -9.38
CA ARG A 56 -9.54 -8.93 -9.83
C ARG A 56 -10.47 -8.85 -8.64
N ILE A 57 -11.33 -7.84 -8.62
CA ILE A 57 -12.38 -7.64 -7.62
C ILE A 57 -13.71 -7.55 -8.35
N MET A 58 -14.75 -8.19 -7.82
CA MET A 58 -16.12 -7.99 -8.29
C MET A 58 -16.89 -7.15 -7.30
N GLU A 59 -17.71 -6.24 -7.80
CA GLU A 59 -18.67 -5.54 -6.96
C GLU A 59 -19.73 -6.53 -6.45
N ALA A 60 -20.00 -6.47 -5.15
CA ALA A 60 -20.99 -7.33 -4.52
C ALA A 60 -22.38 -7.00 -5.09
N ARG A 61 -23.15 -8.05 -5.40
CA ARG A 61 -24.53 -7.90 -5.86
C ARG A 61 -25.49 -7.89 -4.66
N PRO A 62 -26.64 -7.20 -4.78
CA PRO A 62 -27.78 -7.45 -3.91
C PRO A 62 -28.13 -8.94 -3.91
N ARG A 63 -28.47 -9.47 -2.74
CA ARG A 63 -28.99 -10.83 -2.61
C ARG A 63 -30.50 -10.78 -2.39
N LYS A 64 -31.21 -11.79 -2.86
CA LYS A 64 -32.62 -11.96 -2.52
C LYS A 64 -32.73 -12.42 -1.06
N GLY A 65 -33.67 -11.83 -0.33
CA GLY A 65 -34.07 -12.26 1.01
C GLY A 65 -34.74 -13.63 1.00
N GLU A 66 -35.06 -14.14 2.18
CA GLU A 66 -35.70 -15.46 2.36
C GLU A 66 -37.07 -15.55 1.67
N ASP A 67 -37.71 -14.40 1.46
CA ASP A 67 -38.98 -14.24 0.73
C ASP A 67 -38.83 -14.30 -0.80
N GLY A 68 -37.60 -14.29 -1.33
CA GLY A 68 -37.32 -14.31 -2.77
C GLY A 68 -37.63 -13.00 -3.51
N GLU A 69 -38.18 -11.99 -2.82
CA GLU A 69 -38.64 -10.71 -3.37
C GLU A 69 -37.86 -9.52 -2.82
N THR A 70 -37.45 -9.55 -1.55
CA THR A 70 -36.71 -8.44 -0.94
C THR A 70 -35.25 -8.42 -1.43
N GLU A 71 -34.83 -7.32 -2.07
CA GLU A 71 -33.41 -7.12 -2.38
C GLU A 71 -32.63 -6.61 -1.16
N ILE A 72 -31.77 -7.47 -0.61
CA ILE A 72 -30.82 -7.12 0.45
C ILE A 72 -29.56 -6.57 -0.21
N LYS A 73 -29.40 -5.24 -0.15
CA LYS A 73 -28.17 -4.58 -0.60
C LYS A 73 -26.96 -5.09 0.19
N PRO A 74 -25.82 -5.33 -0.45
CA PRO A 74 -24.63 -5.74 0.25
C PRO A 74 -24.19 -4.61 1.19
N LYS A 75 -23.88 -4.96 2.44
CA LYS A 75 -23.31 -4.01 3.40
C LYS A 75 -21.98 -3.42 2.89
N HIS A 76 -21.26 -4.18 2.06
CA HIS A 76 -19.96 -3.80 1.55
C HIS A 76 -19.86 -4.04 0.02
N PRO A 77 -19.49 -3.02 -0.78
CA PRO A 77 -19.45 -3.15 -2.25
C PRO A 77 -18.28 -4.00 -2.76
N PHE A 78 -17.17 -4.10 -2.03
CA PHE A 78 -15.95 -4.81 -2.49
C PHE A 78 -15.48 -5.87 -1.51
N LEU A 79 -15.12 -7.08 -1.97
CA LEU A 79 -14.88 -8.23 -1.08
C LEU A 79 -13.39 -8.54 -0.82
N TYR A 80 -12.47 -7.61 -1.09
CA TYR A 80 -11.03 -7.88 -0.89
C TYR A 80 -10.53 -7.63 0.53
N ALA A 81 -11.28 -6.85 1.32
CA ALA A 81 -11.08 -6.67 2.76
C ALA A 81 -12.44 -6.47 3.44
N ASN A 82 -12.55 -6.87 4.71
CA ASN A 82 -13.77 -6.61 5.50
C ASN A 82 -13.78 -5.16 6.05
N GLU A 83 -14.95 -4.67 6.47
CA GLU A 83 -15.10 -3.30 6.98
C GLU A 83 -14.30 -3.03 8.26
N SER A 84 -14.08 -4.07 9.08
CA SER A 84 -13.23 -3.99 10.28
C SER A 84 -11.75 -3.86 9.97
N GLU A 85 -11.34 -4.08 8.71
CA GLU A 85 -9.96 -4.05 8.26
C GLU A 85 -9.65 -2.84 7.37
N VAL A 86 -10.58 -2.45 6.50
CA VAL A 86 -10.44 -1.27 5.62
C VAL A 86 -11.81 -0.63 5.44
N ASP A 87 -11.90 0.67 5.74
CA ASP A 87 -13.11 1.47 5.56
C ASP A 87 -13.66 1.36 4.11
N PRO A 88 -14.98 1.19 3.91
CA PRO A 88 -15.57 1.01 2.58
C PRO A 88 -15.33 2.18 1.61
N ASN A 89 -15.29 3.42 2.10
CA ASN A 89 -15.01 4.59 1.25
C ASN A 89 -13.53 4.59 0.84
N LEU A 90 -12.63 4.21 1.75
CA LEU A 90 -11.23 4.04 1.43
C LEU A 90 -11.01 2.92 0.40
N GLN A 91 -11.70 1.77 0.54
CA GLN A 91 -11.65 0.70 -0.45
C GLN A 91 -12.08 1.19 -1.83
N ARG A 92 -13.19 1.95 -1.90
CA ARG A 92 -13.69 2.53 -3.15
C ARG A 92 -12.66 3.48 -3.78
N ALA A 93 -12.08 4.38 -2.99
CA ALA A 93 -11.08 5.33 -3.47
C ALA A 93 -9.83 4.62 -4.01
N ILE A 94 -9.35 3.58 -3.31
CA ILE A 94 -8.21 2.76 -3.74
C ILE A 94 -8.51 2.05 -5.07
N ILE A 95 -9.70 1.46 -5.21
CA ILE A 95 -10.10 0.78 -6.46
C ILE A 95 -10.17 1.78 -7.62
N GLN A 96 -10.76 2.96 -7.41
CA GLN A 96 -10.85 3.99 -8.44
C GLN A 96 -9.48 4.51 -8.89
N GLU A 97 -8.52 4.59 -7.97
CA GLU A 97 -7.17 5.10 -8.28
C GLU A 97 -6.26 4.04 -8.92
N PHE A 98 -6.31 2.79 -8.44
CA PHE A 98 -5.35 1.75 -8.80
C PHE A 98 -5.91 0.63 -9.67
N MET A 99 -7.21 0.61 -10.00
CA MET A 99 -7.79 -0.47 -10.79
C MET A 99 -8.58 0.04 -11.98
N GLU A 100 -8.60 -0.76 -13.03
CA GLU A 100 -9.34 -0.49 -14.25
C GLU A 100 -10.67 -1.24 -14.22
N GLU A 101 -11.75 -0.59 -14.64
CA GLU A 101 -13.05 -1.24 -14.73
C GLU A 101 -13.07 -2.26 -15.88
N ASP A 102 -13.47 -3.48 -15.57
CA ASP A 102 -13.64 -4.57 -16.53
C ASP A 102 -15.12 -4.78 -16.81
N ASN A 103 -15.53 -4.33 -18.00
CA ASN A 103 -16.90 -4.39 -18.50
C ASN A 103 -17.25 -5.73 -19.20
N SER A 104 -16.38 -6.74 -19.13
CA SER A 104 -16.59 -8.02 -19.82
C SER A 104 -17.65 -8.94 -19.19
N GLY A 105 -18.12 -8.64 -17.98
CA GLY A 105 -18.99 -9.53 -17.20
C GLY A 105 -20.34 -8.92 -16.84
N ALA A 106 -21.26 -9.77 -16.39
CA ALA A 106 -22.57 -9.35 -15.90
C ALA A 106 -22.52 -8.56 -14.56
N SER A 107 -21.38 -8.54 -13.88
CA SER A 107 -21.11 -7.67 -12.72
C SER A 107 -20.05 -6.67 -13.10
N ARG A 108 -20.12 -5.46 -12.53
CA ARG A 108 -18.96 -4.56 -12.49
C ARG A 108 -17.80 -5.27 -11.80
N ALA A 109 -16.70 -5.36 -12.53
CA ALA A 109 -15.45 -5.93 -12.03
C ALA A 109 -14.35 -4.90 -12.20
N PHE A 110 -13.30 -5.05 -11.41
CA PHE A 110 -12.12 -4.19 -11.45
C PHE A 110 -10.90 -5.09 -11.56
N VAL A 111 -9.95 -4.70 -12.41
CA VAL A 111 -8.72 -5.43 -12.66
C VAL A 111 -7.52 -4.54 -12.32
N LEU A 112 -6.62 -5.09 -11.52
CA LEU A 112 -5.33 -4.50 -11.18
C LEU A 112 -4.34 -4.92 -12.26
N SER A 113 -4.14 -4.04 -13.25
CA SER A 113 -3.15 -4.24 -14.31
C SER A 113 -1.73 -4.31 -13.73
N LYS A 114 -0.78 -4.89 -14.48
CA LYS A 114 0.62 -4.97 -14.04
C LYS A 114 1.20 -3.59 -13.75
N ALA A 115 0.94 -2.62 -14.63
CA ALA A 115 1.43 -1.25 -14.45
C ALA A 115 0.84 -0.59 -13.19
N ALA A 116 -0.44 -0.80 -12.90
CA ALA A 116 -1.07 -0.28 -11.70
C ALA A 116 -0.56 -0.98 -10.41
N ARG A 117 -0.25 -2.28 -10.48
CA ARG A 117 0.42 -3.01 -9.40
C ARG A 117 1.83 -2.45 -9.12
N ASP A 118 2.60 -2.14 -10.15
CA ASP A 118 3.92 -1.52 -9.99
C ASP A 118 3.80 -0.14 -9.30
N LEU A 119 2.78 0.65 -9.67
CA LEU A 119 2.48 1.93 -9.00
C LEU A 119 2.08 1.76 -7.53
N LEU A 120 1.25 0.77 -7.23
CA LEU A 120 0.86 0.42 -5.86
C LEU A 120 2.09 0.11 -5.00
N ARG A 121 3.01 -0.72 -5.51
CA ARG A 121 4.26 -1.09 -4.83
C ARG A 121 5.18 0.12 -4.60
N LEU A 122 5.33 0.98 -5.60
CA LEU A 122 6.07 2.25 -5.48
C LEU A 122 5.47 3.14 -4.38
N GLN A 123 4.14 3.21 -4.29
CA GLN A 123 3.45 3.99 -3.26
C GLN A 123 3.67 3.42 -1.85
N ILE A 124 3.58 2.09 -1.69
CA ILE A 124 3.88 1.42 -0.41
C ILE A 124 5.32 1.70 0.03
N LEU A 125 6.29 1.57 -0.89
CA LEU A 125 7.70 1.86 -0.61
C LEU A 125 7.94 3.32 -0.20
N LEU A 126 7.25 4.26 -0.85
CA LEU A 126 7.37 5.68 -0.54
C LEU A 126 6.79 6.03 0.83
N ILE A 127 5.66 5.42 1.21
CA ILE A 127 5.08 5.56 2.55
C ILE A 127 6.03 4.97 3.60
N ALA A 128 6.58 3.77 3.35
CA ALA A 128 7.55 3.15 4.24
C ALA A 128 8.80 4.02 4.41
N LEU A 129 9.37 4.53 3.32
CA LEU A 129 10.49 5.49 3.37
C LEU A 129 10.13 6.68 4.26
N ARG A 130 8.95 7.30 4.07
CA ARG A 130 8.53 8.43 4.90
C ARG A 130 8.40 8.06 6.38
N ALA A 131 7.85 6.88 6.69
CA ALA A 131 7.69 6.41 8.07
C ALA A 131 9.04 6.16 8.76
N TYR A 132 10.02 5.63 8.03
CA TYR A 132 11.38 5.35 8.53
C TYR A 132 12.38 6.53 8.33
N GLY A 133 11.90 7.77 8.23
CA GLY A 133 12.79 8.94 8.11
C GLY A 133 13.66 8.93 6.85
N TRP A 134 13.08 8.47 5.75
CA TRP A 134 13.67 8.34 4.41
C TRP A 134 14.79 7.31 4.28
N THR A 135 14.95 6.41 5.26
CA THR A 135 15.90 5.29 5.20
C THR A 135 15.17 3.97 5.42
N LEU A 136 15.26 3.03 4.49
CA LEU A 136 14.47 1.80 4.51
C LEU A 136 15.38 0.57 4.45
N LYS A 137 15.14 -0.40 5.35
CA LYS A 137 15.75 -1.73 5.26
C LYS A 137 14.95 -2.60 4.29
N LEU A 138 15.64 -3.26 3.37
CA LEU A 138 15.00 -3.96 2.26
C LEU A 138 14.35 -5.30 2.67
N ASP A 139 14.91 -5.98 3.66
CA ASP A 139 14.41 -7.25 4.21
C ASP A 139 12.95 -7.19 4.66
N ILE A 140 12.54 -6.09 5.31
CA ILE A 140 11.15 -5.86 5.74
C ILE A 140 10.20 -5.78 4.54
N MET A 141 10.67 -5.24 3.41
CA MET A 141 9.86 -5.02 2.22
C MET A 141 9.71 -6.26 1.33
N GLU A 142 10.77 -7.07 1.19
CA GLU A 142 10.74 -8.30 0.38
C GLU A 142 9.65 -9.25 0.87
N ALA A 143 9.60 -9.47 2.18
CA ALA A 143 8.59 -10.32 2.82
C ALA A 143 7.16 -9.77 2.65
N GLN A 144 6.99 -8.44 2.68
CA GLN A 144 5.66 -7.82 2.60
C GLN A 144 5.10 -7.83 1.17
N LEU A 145 5.94 -7.49 0.19
CA LEU A 145 5.51 -7.33 -1.20
C LEU A 145 5.57 -8.64 -1.99
N ASN A 146 6.17 -9.70 -1.42
CA ASN A 146 6.36 -10.99 -2.08
C ASN A 146 7.05 -10.84 -3.45
N ILE A 147 8.10 -10.02 -3.48
CA ILE A 147 8.93 -9.77 -4.65
C ILE A 147 10.38 -10.14 -4.34
N ASP A 148 11.15 -10.42 -5.38
CA ASP A 148 12.58 -10.70 -5.20
C ASP A 148 13.39 -9.41 -4.94
N SER A 149 14.63 -9.61 -4.46
CA SER A 149 15.53 -8.51 -4.12
C SER A 149 15.90 -7.64 -5.33
N LYS A 150 15.98 -8.21 -6.54
CA LYS A 150 16.30 -7.46 -7.76
C LYS A 150 15.16 -6.53 -8.16
N GLU A 151 13.93 -7.02 -8.06
CA GLU A 151 12.72 -6.26 -8.33
C GLU A 151 12.56 -5.13 -7.30
N LEU A 152 12.74 -5.43 -6.01
CA LEU A 152 12.73 -4.41 -4.96
C LEU A 152 13.81 -3.33 -5.17
N GLN A 153 15.01 -3.74 -5.55
CA GLN A 153 16.08 -2.80 -5.91
C GLN A 153 15.71 -1.94 -7.13
N SER A 154 15.00 -2.50 -8.11
CA SER A 154 14.50 -1.73 -9.26
C SER A 154 13.54 -0.64 -8.81
N TYR A 155 12.54 -0.96 -7.97
CA TYR A 155 11.59 0.04 -7.47
C TYR A 155 12.25 1.13 -6.64
N THR A 156 13.16 0.76 -5.74
CA THR A 156 13.87 1.74 -4.90
C THR A 156 14.77 2.66 -5.73
N ARG A 157 15.41 2.15 -6.79
CA ARG A 157 16.13 2.99 -7.77
C ARG A 157 15.20 3.91 -8.55
N GLN A 158 14.03 3.43 -8.96
CA GLN A 158 13.02 4.26 -9.63
C GLN A 158 12.60 5.44 -8.74
N LEU A 159 12.41 5.21 -7.44
CA LEU A 159 12.15 6.26 -6.44
C LEU A 159 13.35 7.19 -6.19
N GLY A 160 14.51 6.92 -6.80
CA GLY A 160 15.72 7.73 -6.66
C GLY A 160 16.52 7.44 -5.39
N CYS A 161 16.24 6.32 -4.70
CA CYS A 161 16.99 5.93 -3.52
C CYS A 161 18.43 5.53 -3.88
N LYS A 162 19.35 5.79 -2.96
CA LYS A 162 20.75 5.34 -3.02
C LYS A 162 21.00 4.28 -1.95
N SER A 163 22.00 3.42 -2.17
CA SER A 163 22.44 2.49 -1.14
C SER A 163 22.97 3.25 0.08
N ALA A 164 22.50 2.90 1.26
CA ALA A 164 22.93 3.47 2.53
C ALA A 164 23.81 2.50 3.32
N SER A 165 23.53 1.20 3.26
CA SER A 165 24.38 0.14 3.81
C SER A 165 24.30 -1.14 2.97
N GLY A 166 25.43 -1.80 2.74
CA GLY A 166 25.52 -3.13 2.14
C GLY A 166 25.59 -4.25 3.18
N GLY A 167 25.50 -5.51 2.73
CA GLY A 167 25.67 -6.71 3.57
C GLY A 167 24.37 -7.47 3.82
N LYS A 168 24.29 -8.17 4.97
CA LYS A 168 23.21 -9.12 5.30
C LYS A 168 21.81 -8.47 5.35
N ASN A 169 21.74 -7.19 5.72
CA ASN A 169 20.51 -6.39 5.75
C ASN A 169 20.73 -5.08 4.97
N PRO A 170 20.58 -5.08 3.64
CA PRO A 170 20.83 -3.89 2.84
C PRO A 170 19.78 -2.82 3.15
N SER A 171 20.22 -1.56 3.16
CA SER A 171 19.34 -0.42 3.34
C SER A 171 19.53 0.62 2.23
N VAL A 172 18.44 1.32 1.92
CA VAL A 172 18.41 2.39 0.92
C VAL A 172 17.94 3.68 1.57
N LYS A 173 18.39 4.81 1.04
CA LYS A 173 18.00 6.14 1.51
C LYS A 173 17.54 7.02 0.36
N LEU A 174 16.41 7.70 0.56
CA LEU A 174 15.96 8.79 -0.30
C LEU A 174 16.42 10.11 0.30
N ASP A 175 17.47 10.70 -0.26
CA ASP A 175 17.98 11.98 0.21
C ASP A 175 17.20 13.15 -0.41
N LEU A 176 16.36 13.77 0.41
CA LEU A 176 15.57 14.93 -0.01
C LEU A 176 16.36 16.25 0.04
N GLN A 177 17.60 16.28 0.52
CA GLN A 177 18.44 17.49 0.51
C GLN A 177 17.74 18.76 1.06
N GLY A 178 16.86 18.60 2.06
CA GLY A 178 16.08 19.69 2.64
C GLY A 178 14.90 20.22 1.80
N LYS A 179 14.65 19.68 0.61
CA LYS A 179 13.51 20.06 -0.25
C LYS A 179 12.27 19.18 0.03
N PRO A 180 11.05 19.68 -0.24
CA PRO A 180 9.85 18.87 -0.13
C PRO A 180 9.83 17.73 -1.17
N LEU A 181 9.19 16.61 -0.82
CA LEU A 181 9.06 15.44 -1.71
C LEU A 181 8.45 15.82 -3.08
N ALA A 182 7.50 16.76 -3.11
CA ALA A 182 6.86 17.23 -4.34
C ALA A 182 7.86 17.78 -5.37
N ALA A 183 8.99 18.36 -4.93
CA ALA A 183 10.04 18.82 -5.83
C ALA A 183 10.82 17.65 -6.48
N PHE A 184 10.87 16.49 -5.82
CA PHE A 184 11.55 15.30 -6.34
C PHE A 184 10.66 14.41 -7.19
N LEU A 185 9.33 14.41 -7.01
CA LEU A 185 8.44 13.56 -7.78
C LEU A 185 8.59 13.73 -9.31
N PRO A 186 8.72 14.96 -9.87
CA PRO A 186 9.01 15.13 -11.30
C PRO A 186 10.34 14.52 -11.72
N GLU A 187 11.40 14.70 -10.92
CA GLU A 187 12.73 14.14 -11.20
C GLU A 187 12.73 12.61 -11.12
N ILE A 188 12.06 12.04 -10.12
CA ILE A 188 11.83 10.61 -9.94
C ILE A 188 11.13 10.03 -11.17
N ARG A 189 10.04 10.67 -11.60
CA ARG A 189 9.30 10.31 -12.83
C ARG A 189 10.19 10.39 -14.08
N ALA A 190 11.03 11.42 -14.19
CA ALA A 190 11.93 11.60 -15.33
C ALA A 190 13.04 10.53 -15.37
N ARG A 191 13.60 10.13 -14.22
CA ARG A 191 14.61 9.06 -14.13
C ARG A 191 14.04 7.71 -14.59
N ALA A 192 12.82 7.37 -14.18
CA ALA A 192 12.15 6.16 -14.63
C ALA A 192 11.95 6.12 -16.16
N LYS A 193 11.62 7.24 -16.79
CA LYS A 193 11.51 7.34 -18.25
C LYS A 193 12.85 7.19 -18.97
N ARG A 194 13.93 7.83 -18.45
CA ARG A 194 15.28 7.74 -19.04
C ARG A 194 15.87 6.32 -18.96
N ALA A 195 15.53 5.56 -17.93
CA ALA A 195 15.97 4.17 -17.79
C ALA A 195 15.33 3.23 -18.85
N LYS A 196 14.11 3.53 -19.30
CA LYS A 196 13.39 2.72 -20.31
C LYS A 196 13.80 3.00 -21.76
N ALA A 197 14.46 4.12 -22.06
CA ALA A 197 14.86 4.48 -23.42
C ALA A 197 16.14 3.77 -23.92
N LYS A 198 16.60 2.71 -23.24
CA LYS A 198 17.78 1.91 -23.57
C LYS A 198 17.42 0.42 -23.71
N GLU A 199 16.35 0.13 -24.45
CA GLU A 199 16.05 -1.19 -25.04
C GLU A 199 15.93 -1.02 -26.55
#